data_AF-A0A9X0C6X5-F1
#
_entry.id   AF-A0A9X0C6X5-F1
#
_cell.length_a   1.000
_cell.length_b   1.000
_cell.length_c   1.000
_cell.angle_alpha   90.00
_cell.angle_beta   90.00
_cell.angle_gamma   90.00
#
_symmetry.space_group_name_H-M   'P 1'
#
loop_
_entity.id
_entity.type
_entity.pdbx_description
1 polymer ?
#
loop_
_entity_poly.entity_id
_entity_poly.type
_entity_poly.pdbx_seq_one_letter_code
_entity_poly.pdbx_strand_id
1 'polypeptide(L)'
;MLSTSILPLLAFGLICSAKPLEKRQSTDTTSFKLYAYGPGISGLPIFYLNGTAHVADASKVSATTMAAMTPVNFTASTDGSNTWTAHPSSTEGVTTLSTNTNKLCLDQGSTNSNPVGFTGTTSREQTNKLSNVWSLYGNYVLVTVSGANFYARQTEDGLYSLLWSSSAEAMTDTIPLVLRTAEPATESVT
;
A
#
# COMPACT_ATOMS: atom_id res chain seq x y z
N MET A 1 23.99 71.56 -16.23
CA MET A 1 24.51 70.17 -16.25
C MET A 1 24.36 69.60 -14.85
N LEU A 2 23.41 68.69 -14.61
CA LEU A 2 23.46 67.74 -13.50
C LEU A 2 22.72 66.49 -13.97
N SER A 3 23.49 65.41 -14.12
CA SER A 3 23.10 64.15 -14.76
C SER A 3 22.34 63.27 -13.78
N THR A 4 21.14 62.81 -14.16
CA THR A 4 20.39 61.76 -13.47
C THR A 4 20.89 60.39 -13.95
N SER A 5 21.67 59.71 -13.12
CA SER A 5 22.03 58.29 -13.35
C SER A 5 20.95 57.38 -12.76
N ILE A 6 20.30 56.60 -13.62
CA ILE A 6 19.39 55.50 -13.25
C ILE A 6 20.21 54.21 -13.31
N LEU A 7 20.34 53.52 -12.18
CA LEU A 7 20.97 52.20 -12.08
C LEU A 7 19.90 51.12 -12.30
N PRO A 8 20.02 50.21 -13.29
CA PRO A 8 19.14 49.05 -13.39
C PRO A 8 19.69 47.91 -12.52
N LEU A 9 18.94 47.50 -11.49
CA LEU A 9 19.25 46.34 -10.66
C LEU A 9 18.83 45.07 -11.41
N LEU A 10 19.80 44.34 -12.00
CA LEU A 10 19.56 43.02 -12.59
C LEU A 10 19.26 41.99 -11.48
N ALA A 11 18.03 41.50 -11.43
CA ALA A 11 17.67 40.32 -10.63
C ALA A 11 18.05 39.05 -11.40
N PHE A 12 19.10 38.36 -10.97
CA PHE A 12 19.43 37.01 -11.43
C PHE A 12 18.48 36.01 -10.75
N GLY A 13 17.44 35.59 -11.47
CA GLY A 13 16.58 34.48 -11.06
C GLY A 13 17.33 33.15 -11.17
N LEU A 14 17.66 32.53 -10.04
CA LEU A 14 18.14 31.14 -9.98
C LEU A 14 16.99 30.21 -10.39
N ILE A 15 17.02 29.73 -11.63
CA ILE A 15 16.12 28.68 -12.11
C ILE A 15 16.63 27.36 -11.54
N CYS A 16 16.17 26.99 -10.35
CA CYS A 16 16.38 25.64 -9.83
C CYS A 16 15.58 24.67 -10.71
N SER A 17 16.25 24.05 -11.68
CA SER A 17 15.68 22.92 -12.44
C SER A 17 15.60 21.72 -11.48
N ALA A 18 14.45 21.57 -10.82
CA ALA A 18 14.12 20.34 -10.13
C ALA A 18 13.92 19.26 -11.20
N LYS A 19 14.93 18.39 -11.37
CA LYS A 19 14.75 17.19 -12.19
C LYS A 19 13.64 16.36 -11.54
N PRO A 20 12.57 16.01 -12.25
CA PRO A 20 11.56 15.11 -11.70
C PRO A 20 12.26 13.81 -11.32
N LEU A 21 12.03 13.35 -10.08
CA LEU A 21 12.51 12.06 -9.62
C LEU A 21 11.88 10.99 -10.51
N GLU A 22 12.69 10.36 -11.36
CA GLU A 22 12.23 9.22 -12.14
C GLU A 22 11.81 8.10 -11.19
N LYS A 23 10.59 7.60 -11.41
CA LYS A 23 10.02 6.46 -10.71
C LYS A 23 10.92 5.24 -10.94
N ARG A 24 11.69 4.84 -9.93
CA ARG A 24 12.43 3.58 -9.94
C ARG A 24 11.66 2.55 -9.14
N GLN A 25 10.71 1.88 -9.79
CA GLN A 25 10.29 0.58 -9.28
C GLN A 25 11.50 -0.34 -9.37
N SER A 26 11.85 -1.01 -8.27
CA SER A 26 12.99 -1.93 -8.26
C SER A 26 12.85 -2.96 -9.38
N THR A 27 13.92 -3.21 -10.13
CA THR A 27 14.00 -4.31 -11.09
C THR A 27 14.23 -5.66 -10.40
N ASP A 28 14.28 -5.66 -9.08
CA ASP A 28 14.43 -6.84 -8.24
C ASP A 28 13.11 -7.61 -8.19
N THR A 29 13.16 -8.88 -8.60
CA THR A 29 12.02 -9.81 -8.56
C THR A 29 11.87 -10.49 -7.20
N THR A 30 12.69 -10.14 -6.21
CA THR A 30 12.63 -10.73 -4.86
C THR A 30 11.25 -10.50 -4.24
N SER A 31 10.66 -11.58 -3.73
CA SER A 31 9.38 -11.51 -3.04
C SER A 31 9.50 -10.73 -1.73
N PHE A 32 8.49 -9.94 -1.42
CA PHE A 32 8.43 -9.13 -0.19
C PHE A 32 7.07 -9.26 0.50
N LYS A 33 7.05 -8.91 1.78
CA LYS A 33 5.83 -8.78 2.57
C LYS A 33 5.42 -7.33 2.72
N LEU A 34 4.16 -7.13 3.08
CA LEU A 34 3.65 -5.82 3.44
C LEU A 34 3.22 -5.81 4.90
N TYR A 35 3.54 -4.69 5.56
CA TYR A 35 3.25 -4.42 6.95
C TYR A 35 2.56 -3.08 7.07
N ALA A 36 1.55 -3.01 7.94
CA ALA A 36 0.81 -1.78 8.22
C ALA A 36 1.36 -1.09 9.47
N TYR A 37 1.42 0.25 9.41
CA TYR A 37 1.86 1.11 10.50
C TYR A 37 0.86 2.26 10.68
N GLY A 38 0.45 2.54 11.91
CA GLY A 38 -0.47 3.61 12.27
C GLY A 38 -0.68 3.69 13.78
N PRO A 39 -1.52 4.61 14.28
CA PRO A 39 -1.86 4.67 15.69
C PRO A 39 -2.33 3.30 16.22
N GLY A 40 -1.62 2.71 17.18
CA GLY A 40 -1.93 1.39 17.75
C GLY A 40 -1.57 0.19 16.87
N ILE A 41 -0.99 0.39 15.68
CA ILE A 41 -0.59 -0.66 14.74
C ILE A 41 0.89 -0.44 14.39
N SER A 42 1.77 -1.34 14.85
CA SER A 42 3.23 -1.16 14.73
C SER A 42 3.87 -2.27 13.91
N GLY A 43 3.51 -2.36 12.63
CA GLY A 43 4.08 -3.34 11.70
C GLY A 43 3.31 -4.67 11.66
N LEU A 44 1.98 -4.62 11.71
CA LEU A 44 1.16 -5.83 11.56
C LEU A 44 1.15 -6.32 10.10
N PRO A 45 1.33 -7.62 9.84
CA PRO A 45 1.37 -8.16 8.49
C PRO A 45 0.01 -8.13 7.78
N ILE A 46 0.07 -8.10 6.44
CA ILE A 46 -1.11 -8.19 5.56
C ILE A 46 -1.41 -9.65 5.18
N PHE A 47 -2.69 -10.02 5.28
CA PHE A 47 -3.24 -11.32 4.90
C PHE A 47 -4.30 -11.17 3.81
N TYR A 48 -4.49 -12.23 3.06
CA TYR A 48 -5.63 -12.45 2.18
C TYR A 48 -6.77 -13.11 2.97
N LEU A 49 -7.98 -12.59 2.83
CA LEU A 49 -9.22 -13.23 3.29
C LEU A 49 -10.34 -12.91 2.30
N ASN A 50 -10.92 -13.94 1.68
CA ASN A 50 -12.11 -13.81 0.80
C ASN A 50 -12.02 -12.71 -0.26
N GLY A 51 -10.84 -12.48 -0.85
CA GLY A 51 -10.64 -11.49 -1.92
C GLY A 51 -10.25 -10.08 -1.44
N THR A 52 -10.21 -9.83 -0.14
CA THR A 52 -9.78 -8.56 0.47
C THR A 52 -8.51 -8.70 1.29
N ALA A 53 -7.78 -7.60 1.45
CA ALA A 53 -6.60 -7.51 2.28
C ALA A 53 -6.99 -7.16 3.72
N HIS A 54 -6.39 -7.85 4.68
CA HIS A 54 -6.60 -7.63 6.10
C HIS A 54 -5.26 -7.44 6.81
N VAL A 55 -5.24 -6.61 7.83
CA VAL A 55 -4.11 -6.44 8.75
C VAL A 55 -4.44 -7.23 10.00
N ALA A 56 -3.53 -8.11 10.46
CA ALA A 56 -3.83 -8.97 11.60
C ALA A 56 -2.66 -9.10 12.60
N ASP A 57 -3.03 -9.13 13.88
CA ASP A 57 -2.21 -9.57 14.99
C ASP A 57 -2.55 -11.04 15.30
N ALA A 58 -1.72 -11.94 14.79
CA ALA A 58 -1.93 -13.38 14.92
C ALA A 58 -1.95 -13.88 16.37
N SER A 59 -1.47 -13.09 17.34
CA SER A 59 -1.51 -13.44 18.77
C SER A 59 -2.90 -13.19 19.40
N LYS A 60 -3.74 -12.38 18.77
CA LYS A 60 -5.07 -12.00 19.27
C LYS A 60 -6.21 -12.61 18.48
N VAL A 61 -6.01 -12.79 17.17
CA VAL A 61 -7.04 -13.35 16.29
C VAL A 61 -7.28 -14.82 16.63
N SER A 62 -8.55 -15.24 16.61
CA SER A 62 -8.93 -16.62 16.91
C SER A 62 -8.25 -17.61 15.94
N ALA A 63 -7.94 -18.82 16.42
CA ALA A 63 -7.34 -19.86 15.57
C ALA A 63 -8.20 -20.20 14.34
N THR A 64 -9.52 -20.17 14.48
CA THR A 64 -10.47 -20.39 13.38
C THR A 64 -10.37 -19.29 12.32
N THR A 65 -10.33 -18.03 12.75
CA THR A 65 -10.19 -16.88 11.83
C THR A 65 -8.81 -16.89 11.17
N MET A 66 -7.74 -17.20 11.92
CA MET A 66 -6.38 -17.35 11.39
C MET A 66 -6.30 -18.45 10.33
N ALA A 67 -6.97 -19.59 10.53
CA ALA A 67 -6.98 -20.69 9.57
C ALA A 67 -7.71 -20.36 8.25
N ALA A 68 -8.60 -19.35 8.26
CA ALA A 68 -9.27 -18.85 7.06
C ALA A 68 -8.46 -17.79 6.29
N MET A 69 -7.42 -17.24 6.90
CA MET A 69 -6.56 -16.22 6.31
C MET A 69 -5.31 -16.84 5.68
N THR A 70 -4.87 -16.28 4.56
CA THR A 70 -3.63 -16.69 3.90
C THR A 70 -2.59 -15.57 4.05
N PRO A 71 -1.43 -15.84 4.68
CA PRO A 71 -0.31 -14.91 4.67
C PRO A 71 0.20 -14.72 3.23
N VAL A 72 0.47 -13.48 2.84
CA VAL A 72 0.75 -13.12 1.44
C VAL A 72 2.14 -12.56 1.26
N ASN A 73 2.85 -13.05 0.25
CA ASN A 73 4.03 -12.42 -0.31
C ASN A 73 3.68 -11.79 -1.66
N PHE A 74 4.43 -10.77 -2.05
CA PHE A 74 4.23 -10.02 -3.27
C PHE A 74 5.49 -9.99 -4.12
N THR A 75 5.33 -10.07 -5.43
CA THR A 75 6.39 -9.79 -6.40
C THR A 75 5.98 -8.60 -7.25
N ALA A 76 6.85 -7.59 -7.33
CA ALA A 76 6.63 -6.43 -8.18
C ALA A 76 6.94 -6.78 -9.65
N SER A 77 6.11 -6.30 -10.58
CA SER A 77 6.40 -6.46 -12.00
C SER A 77 7.63 -5.66 -12.42
N THR A 78 8.44 -6.22 -13.32
CA THR A 78 9.65 -5.59 -13.87
C THR A 78 9.42 -4.89 -15.21
N ASP A 79 8.23 -5.02 -15.79
CA ASP A 79 7.84 -4.44 -17.10
C ASP A 79 7.33 -2.98 -17.00
N GLY A 80 7.39 -2.37 -15.81
CA GLY A 80 6.88 -1.02 -15.58
C GLY A 80 5.35 -0.91 -15.45
N SER A 81 4.62 -2.04 -15.45
CA SER A 81 3.15 -2.05 -15.32
C SER A 81 2.64 -1.64 -13.93
N ASN A 82 3.52 -1.48 -12.93
CA ASN A 82 3.16 -1.09 -11.56
C ASN A 82 2.18 -2.06 -10.88
N THR A 83 2.20 -3.33 -11.28
CA THR A 83 1.38 -4.37 -10.67
C THR A 83 2.20 -5.20 -9.70
N TRP A 84 1.60 -5.59 -8.59
CA TRP A 84 2.18 -6.51 -7.61
C TRP A 84 1.38 -7.80 -7.57
N THR A 85 2.03 -8.91 -7.88
CA THR A 85 1.43 -10.25 -7.91
C THR A 85 1.54 -10.88 -6.52
N ALA A 86 0.38 -11.22 -5.96
CA ALA A 86 0.25 -11.90 -4.68
C ALA A 86 0.45 -13.41 -4.84
N HIS A 87 1.15 -14.01 -3.90
CA HIS A 87 1.32 -15.45 -3.79
C HIS A 87 1.30 -15.87 -2.31
N PRO A 88 0.78 -17.07 -1.99
CA PRO A 88 0.73 -17.54 -0.62
C PRO A 88 2.15 -17.71 -0.04
N SER A 89 2.30 -17.41 1.25
CA SER A 89 3.53 -17.70 1.99
C SER A 89 3.60 -19.20 2.29
N SER A 90 4.43 -19.92 1.52
CA SER A 90 4.56 -21.39 1.60
C SER A 90 4.98 -21.94 2.97
N THR A 91 5.46 -21.08 3.88
CA THR A 91 5.95 -21.46 5.22
C THR A 91 4.95 -21.20 6.35
N GLU A 92 3.78 -20.61 6.09
CA GLU A 92 2.92 -20.02 7.13
C GLU A 92 1.45 -20.51 7.16
N GLY A 93 1.10 -21.60 6.47
CA GLY A 93 -0.18 -22.31 6.68
C GLY A 93 -1.10 -22.50 5.46
N VAL A 94 -2.42 -22.48 5.70
CA VAL A 94 -3.50 -22.84 4.75
C VAL A 94 -3.62 -21.83 3.61
N THR A 95 -3.61 -22.32 2.37
CA THR A 95 -3.65 -21.48 1.16
C THR A 95 -5.04 -21.50 0.52
N THR A 96 -5.82 -20.43 0.70
CA THR A 96 -7.08 -20.20 -0.06
C THR A 96 -6.82 -19.37 -1.32
N LEU A 97 -5.71 -18.63 -1.36
CA LEU A 97 -5.19 -17.98 -2.55
C LEU A 97 -4.52 -19.01 -3.48
N SER A 98 -5.19 -19.40 -4.56
CA SER A 98 -4.83 -20.57 -5.37
C SER A 98 -3.81 -20.33 -6.48
N THR A 99 -3.45 -19.09 -6.80
CA THR A 99 -2.74 -18.77 -8.04
C THR A 99 -1.82 -17.55 -7.94
N ASN A 100 -0.71 -17.62 -8.68
CA ASN A 100 0.23 -16.52 -8.94
C ASN A 100 -0.31 -15.49 -9.96
N THR A 101 -1.63 -15.38 -10.10
CA THR A 101 -2.29 -14.44 -11.04
C THR A 101 -3.08 -13.36 -10.32
N ASN A 102 -3.33 -13.53 -9.01
CA ASN A 102 -3.97 -12.50 -8.21
C ASN A 102 -3.03 -11.32 -8.03
N LYS A 103 -3.49 -10.13 -8.37
CA LYS A 103 -2.77 -8.88 -8.15
C LYS A 103 -3.39 -8.13 -7.00
N LEU A 104 -2.56 -7.44 -6.21
CA LEU A 104 -3.06 -6.45 -5.26
C LEU A 104 -3.77 -5.33 -6.01
N CYS A 105 -4.91 -4.87 -5.51
CA CYS A 105 -5.69 -3.83 -6.16
C CYS A 105 -6.41 -2.91 -5.18
N LEU A 106 -6.69 -1.70 -5.63
CA LEU A 106 -7.62 -0.79 -5.00
C LEU A 106 -9.02 -1.03 -5.59
N ASP A 107 -9.96 -1.50 -4.77
CA ASP A 107 -11.35 -1.72 -5.21
C ASP A 107 -12.12 -0.39 -5.21
N GLN A 108 -12.73 -0.05 -6.35
CA GLN A 108 -13.50 1.16 -6.58
C GLN A 108 -15.02 0.92 -6.54
N GLY A 109 -15.46 -0.27 -6.12
CA GLY A 109 -16.87 -0.62 -5.99
C GLY A 109 -17.61 0.29 -5.00
N SER A 110 -18.63 0.98 -5.51
CA SER A 110 -19.40 2.04 -4.84
C SER A 110 -20.03 1.62 -3.51
N THR A 111 -19.30 1.76 -2.39
CA THR A 111 -19.81 2.02 -1.03
C THR A 111 -18.62 2.43 -0.15
N ASN A 112 -18.89 3.00 1.04
CA ASN A 112 -17.95 3.53 2.05
C ASN A 112 -16.93 2.50 2.63
N SER A 113 -16.66 1.43 1.89
CA SER A 113 -15.82 0.31 2.31
C SER A 113 -14.55 0.18 1.47
N ASN A 114 -14.47 0.75 0.25
CA ASN A 114 -13.28 0.80 -0.64
C ASN A 114 -12.09 -0.09 -0.19
N PRO A 115 -12.22 -1.42 -0.26
CA PRO A 115 -11.20 -2.29 0.29
C PRO A 115 -9.95 -2.25 -0.58
N VAL A 116 -8.78 -2.40 0.03
CA VAL A 116 -7.65 -2.96 -0.68
C VAL A 116 -7.94 -4.45 -0.82
N GLY A 117 -7.81 -4.97 -2.03
CA GLY A 117 -8.18 -6.34 -2.30
C GLY A 117 -7.31 -6.99 -3.34
N PHE A 118 -7.84 -8.08 -3.89
CA PHE A 118 -7.17 -8.89 -4.88
C PHE A 118 -8.06 -9.00 -6.12
N THR A 119 -7.43 -9.06 -7.28
CA THR A 119 -8.13 -9.02 -8.57
C THR A 119 -9.04 -10.22 -8.83
N GLY A 120 -8.85 -11.34 -8.13
CA GLY A 120 -9.47 -12.60 -8.49
C GLY A 120 -8.89 -13.15 -9.80
N THR A 121 -9.50 -14.23 -10.29
CA THR A 121 -9.04 -14.95 -11.49
C THR A 121 -9.97 -14.75 -12.69
N THR A 122 -11.17 -14.21 -12.48
CA THR A 122 -12.16 -13.99 -13.54
C THR A 122 -12.25 -12.51 -13.94
N SER A 123 -12.62 -12.24 -15.19
CA SER A 123 -12.82 -10.86 -15.70
C SER A 123 -13.90 -10.10 -14.94
N ARG A 124 -14.93 -10.79 -14.45
CA ARG A 124 -15.98 -10.21 -13.62
C ARG A 124 -15.42 -9.69 -12.29
N GLU A 125 -14.58 -10.49 -11.62
CA GLU A 125 -13.93 -10.08 -10.37
C GLU A 125 -13.01 -8.89 -10.58
N GLN A 126 -12.40 -8.75 -11.75
CA GLN A 126 -11.46 -7.66 -12.08
C GLN A 126 -12.14 -6.31 -12.35
N THR A 127 -13.47 -6.27 -12.41
CA THR A 127 -14.20 -5.02 -12.68
C THR A 127 -14.04 -4.03 -11.53
N ASN A 128 -13.80 -2.75 -11.83
CA ASN A 128 -13.60 -1.68 -10.85
C ASN A 128 -12.39 -1.89 -9.90
N LYS A 129 -11.39 -2.67 -10.31
CA LYS A 129 -10.17 -2.91 -9.52
C LYS A 129 -8.95 -2.29 -10.18
N LEU A 130 -8.32 -1.34 -9.49
CA LEU A 130 -7.06 -0.73 -9.94
C LEU A 130 -5.87 -1.52 -9.41
N SER A 131 -5.23 -2.32 -10.26
CA SER A 131 -4.10 -3.18 -9.87
C SER A 131 -2.73 -2.67 -10.36
N ASN A 132 -2.72 -1.67 -11.23
CA ASN A 132 -1.54 -1.11 -11.90
C ASN A 132 -1.13 0.25 -11.32
N VAL A 133 -1.20 0.38 -9.99
CA VAL A 133 -1.03 1.67 -9.30
C VAL A 133 0.12 1.65 -8.30
N TRP A 134 0.79 0.52 -8.08
CA TRP A 134 1.68 0.33 -6.95
C TRP A 134 3.12 0.73 -7.25
N SER A 135 3.83 1.19 -6.23
CA SER A 135 5.25 1.52 -6.30
C SER A 135 5.88 1.60 -4.92
N LEU A 136 7.21 1.63 -4.87
CA LEU A 136 7.97 1.79 -3.64
C LEU A 136 8.79 3.08 -3.69
N TYR A 137 8.93 3.73 -2.54
CA TYR A 137 9.95 4.72 -2.26
C TYR A 137 10.72 4.29 -1.00
N GLY A 138 11.92 3.75 -1.20
CA GLY A 138 12.58 2.95 -0.15
C GLY A 138 11.67 1.79 0.26
N ASN A 139 11.35 1.71 1.56
CA ASN A 139 10.45 0.70 2.10
C ASN A 139 8.99 1.16 2.21
N TYR A 140 8.63 2.33 1.69
CA TYR A 140 7.26 2.87 1.75
C TYR A 140 6.48 2.51 0.50
N VAL A 141 5.25 2.05 0.68
CA VAL A 141 4.30 1.80 -0.42
C VAL A 141 3.68 3.12 -0.86
N LEU A 142 3.74 3.38 -2.15
CA LEU A 142 3.09 4.51 -2.80
C LEU A 142 2.11 4.00 -3.86
N VAL A 143 1.03 4.75 -4.05
CA VAL A 143 0.09 4.52 -5.15
C VAL A 143 0.01 5.72 -6.08
N THR A 144 -0.21 5.47 -7.37
CA THR A 144 -0.32 6.53 -8.39
C THR A 144 -1.67 7.23 -8.39
N VAL A 145 -2.60 6.81 -7.54
CA VAL A 145 -3.89 7.47 -7.38
C VAL A 145 -3.71 8.72 -6.52
N SER A 146 -3.99 9.89 -7.10
CA SER A 146 -3.85 11.18 -6.41
C SER A 146 -4.73 11.23 -5.15
N GLY A 147 -4.17 11.70 -4.04
CA GLY A 147 -4.88 11.82 -2.77
C GLY A 147 -5.21 10.50 -2.08
N ALA A 148 -4.71 9.37 -2.58
CA ALA A 148 -5.00 8.07 -1.97
C ALA A 148 -4.30 7.89 -0.62
N ASN A 149 -5.08 7.47 0.37
CA ASN A 149 -4.66 7.16 1.73
C ASN A 149 -5.15 5.76 2.12
N PHE A 150 -4.42 5.08 3.00
CA PHE A 150 -4.80 3.77 3.54
C PHE A 150 -5.37 3.90 4.94
N TYR A 151 -6.28 2.99 5.27
CA TYR A 151 -6.99 2.98 6.54
C TYR A 151 -7.20 1.55 7.04
N ALA A 152 -7.21 1.37 8.36
CA ALA A 152 -7.64 0.14 9.02
C ALA A 152 -8.99 0.37 9.68
N ARG A 153 -9.94 -0.54 9.45
CA ARG A 153 -11.17 -0.63 10.25
C ARG A 153 -11.16 -1.94 11.00
N GLN A 154 -11.23 -1.86 12.32
CA GLN A 154 -11.26 -3.06 13.15
C GLN A 154 -12.56 -3.84 12.88
N THR A 155 -12.43 -5.15 12.63
CA THR A 155 -13.56 -6.05 12.45
C THR A 155 -13.69 -7.00 13.63
N GLU A 156 -12.57 -7.41 14.23
CA GLU A 156 -12.49 -8.24 15.44
C GLU A 156 -11.25 -7.82 16.25
N ASP A 157 -11.06 -8.37 17.45
CA ASP A 157 -9.83 -8.08 18.20
C ASP A 157 -8.59 -8.58 17.43
N GLY A 158 -7.63 -7.67 17.23
CA GLY A 158 -6.44 -7.93 16.42
C GLY A 158 -6.67 -8.11 14.91
N LEU A 159 -7.89 -7.96 14.37
CA LEU A 159 -8.17 -8.06 12.93
C LEU A 159 -8.77 -6.77 12.37
N TYR A 160 -8.19 -6.28 11.29
CA TYR A 160 -8.61 -5.06 10.63
C TYR A 160 -8.76 -5.28 9.13
N SER A 161 -9.86 -4.78 8.54
CA SER A 161 -9.97 -4.64 7.10
C SER A 161 -9.06 -3.51 6.62
N LEU A 162 -8.28 -3.76 5.57
CA LEU A 162 -7.47 -2.73 4.92
C LEU A 162 -8.31 -2.01 3.86
N LEU A 163 -8.50 -0.72 4.06
CA LEU A 163 -9.30 0.15 3.22
C LEU A 163 -8.42 1.21 2.58
N TRP A 164 -8.93 1.84 1.53
CA TRP A 164 -8.30 2.99 0.90
C TRP A 164 -9.34 4.07 0.55
N SER A 165 -8.90 5.30 0.34
CA SER A 165 -9.74 6.38 -0.17
C SER A 165 -8.89 7.41 -0.87
N SER A 166 -9.36 7.96 -1.98
CA SER A 166 -8.80 9.16 -2.62
C SER A 166 -9.48 10.46 -2.18
N SER A 167 -10.42 10.38 -1.23
CA SER A 167 -11.04 11.57 -0.64
C SER A 167 -10.01 12.36 0.17
N ALA A 168 -10.10 13.68 0.11
CA ALA A 168 -9.35 14.56 1.01
C ALA A 168 -9.88 14.49 2.45
N GLU A 169 -11.09 13.99 2.65
CA GLU A 169 -11.68 13.76 3.97
C GLU A 169 -11.18 12.44 4.55
N ALA A 170 -10.78 12.48 5.82
CA ALA A 170 -10.41 11.29 6.56
C ALA A 170 -11.62 10.35 6.69
N MET A 171 -11.39 9.06 6.51
CA MET A 171 -12.44 8.06 6.69
C MET A 171 -12.77 7.93 8.19
N THR A 172 -14.05 8.11 8.56
CA THR A 172 -14.49 7.99 9.96
C THR A 172 -14.39 6.55 10.46
N ASP A 173 -14.20 6.40 11.77
CA ASP A 173 -14.11 5.10 12.45
C ASP A 173 -13.02 4.20 11.86
N THR A 174 -11.89 4.81 11.49
CA THR A 174 -10.72 4.11 10.97
C THR A 174 -9.41 4.68 11.52
N ILE A 175 -8.37 3.86 11.43
CA ILE A 175 -7.00 4.22 11.78
C ILE A 175 -6.26 4.53 10.47
N PRO A 176 -5.70 5.74 10.28
CA PRO A 176 -4.88 6.02 9.10
C PRO A 176 -3.61 5.18 9.12
N LEU A 177 -3.24 4.65 7.96
CA LEU A 177 -2.13 3.71 7.79
C LEU A 177 -1.07 4.19 6.80
N VAL A 178 0.15 3.77 7.07
CA VAL A 178 1.27 3.71 6.13
C VAL A 178 1.62 2.25 5.92
N LEU A 179 1.73 1.83 4.66
CA LEU A 179 2.16 0.47 4.31
C LEU A 179 3.64 0.46 3.98
N ARG A 180 4.36 -0.57 4.45
CA ARG A 180 5.81 -0.70 4.27
C ARG A 180 6.21 -2.14 3.95
N THR A 181 7.35 -2.30 3.27
CA THR A 181 8.02 -3.60 3.08
C THR A 181 8.98 -3.95 4.21
N ALA A 182 9.20 -3.02 5.14
CA ALA A 182 10.04 -3.24 6.32
C ALA A 182 9.23 -3.91 7.43
N GLU A 183 9.74 -5.04 7.91
CA GLU A 183 9.27 -5.69 9.13
C GLU A 183 9.51 -4.76 10.34
N PRO A 184 8.63 -4.78 11.37
CA PRO A 184 8.88 -4.03 12.60
C PRO A 184 10.20 -4.44 13.25
N ALA A 185 10.90 -3.46 13.82
CA ALA A 185 12.09 -3.73 14.60
C ALA A 185 11.70 -4.48 15.89
N THR A 186 12.38 -5.58 16.19
CA THR A 186 12.15 -6.42 17.37
C THR A 186 12.90 -5.93 18.62
N GLU A 187 13.43 -4.71 18.61
CA GLU A 187 14.17 -4.14 19.74
C GLU A 187 13.20 -3.90 20.92
N SER A 188 13.12 -4.89 21.80
CA SER A 188 12.57 -4.70 23.14
C SER A 188 13.57 -3.82 23.88
N VAL A 189 13.27 -2.53 24.01
CA VAL A 189 14.02 -1.66 24.93
C VAL A 189 13.78 -2.24 26.32
N THR A 190 14.81 -2.89 26.86
CA THR A 190 14.86 -3.47 28.21
C THR A 190 15.30 -2.42 29.21
#